data_AF-A0A094CY62-F1
#
_entry.id   AF-A0A094CY62-F1
#
_cell.length_a   1.000
_cell.length_b   1.000
_cell.length_c   1.000
_cell.angle_alpha   90.00
_cell.angle_beta   90.00
_cell.angle_gamma   90.00
#
_symmetry.space_group_name_H-M   'P 1'
#
loop_
_entity.id
_entity.type
_entity.pdbx_description
1 polymer ?
#
loop_
_entity_poly.entity_id
_entity_poly.type
_entity_poly.pdbx_seq_one_letter_code
_entity_poly.pdbx_strand_id
1 'polypeptide(L)'
;MAERQKVAVVGSGMAGLAAAWALHNDPSGKFDVTVYEKGNACALDGYSYTPPGAQSSRIDIPMRVFSGEYYANLFKLVAEFNVPAKPRRFLFVFTREEHDRPYFIHASNKHRIFPPNTAPNPSIYQRIRHLLLSLTLALCYAVFAFGVKFFPPGVGRPGETTETETIEHYCNRLYLPQFFLNDYLVPLFSSVATCSHDDFRSFPAVYITDYKKYTSGNDHNSVTTMQAMQEKLVSNNLRIKLRHPIANIESQPDGTVKCTIVDMDNGNKESIQTFAKVITATSSHALAHLYEPARPMASQLPICEAEVVVHTDYTIMSHVISRKGPLAKKPLSQLTAAEFLASTEWLNPASGTADILALQTRRSPSGEEWTEATHVHSSGILVTVRPVIYSKKPSPVEAAYGSMNKTPRLPPSYVIAEDKVAHKAVFYRMLSNPYRRELIRAAFSKEAPAPQGKRATEREELLNGASKSKVWRNGDGGVYAVGSWPCDSLTLLENCVRTALTVAGTLGAEVPFEVVERTEF
;
A
#
# COMPACT_ATOMS: atom_id res chain seq x y z
N MET A 1 -5.00 -43.32 -7.47
CA MET A 1 -5.30 -41.88 -7.37
C MET A 1 -4.48 -41.18 -8.44
N ALA A 2 -5.06 -40.24 -9.18
CA ALA A 2 -4.30 -39.43 -10.13
C ALA A 2 -3.19 -38.67 -9.39
N GLU A 3 -2.03 -38.48 -10.03
CA GLU A 3 -0.92 -37.72 -9.44
C GLU A 3 -1.36 -36.26 -9.24
N ARG A 4 -1.20 -35.75 -8.01
CA ARG A 4 -1.57 -34.37 -7.68
C ARG A 4 -0.61 -33.39 -8.34
N GLN A 5 -1.15 -32.31 -8.90
CA GLN A 5 -0.39 -31.22 -9.49
C GLN A 5 0.38 -30.46 -8.41
N LYS A 6 1.71 -30.59 -8.40
CA LYS A 6 2.59 -29.89 -7.44
C LYS A 6 2.67 -28.40 -7.77
N VAL A 7 2.33 -27.54 -6.80
CA VAL A 7 2.38 -26.08 -6.94
C VAL A 7 3.22 -25.47 -5.82
N ALA A 8 4.24 -24.68 -6.19
CA ALA A 8 4.98 -23.86 -5.24
C ALA A 8 4.38 -22.46 -5.17
N VAL A 9 4.22 -21.92 -3.96
CA VAL A 9 3.86 -20.53 -3.73
C VAL A 9 5.01 -19.83 -3.01
N VAL A 10 5.56 -18.78 -3.62
CA VAL A 10 6.74 -18.06 -3.11
C VAL A 10 6.29 -16.78 -2.42
N GLY A 11 6.38 -16.74 -1.09
CA GLY A 11 5.95 -15.63 -0.25
C GLY A 11 4.62 -15.91 0.46
N SER A 12 4.58 -15.61 1.77
CA SER A 12 3.43 -15.87 2.65
C SER A 12 2.66 -14.59 3.07
N GLY A 13 2.67 -13.58 2.21
CA GLY A 13 1.78 -12.41 2.35
C GLY A 13 0.33 -12.75 1.99
N MET A 14 -0.56 -11.75 2.04
CA MET A 14 -2.00 -11.92 1.72
C MET A 14 -2.23 -12.68 0.40
N ALA A 15 -1.55 -12.27 -0.68
CA ALA A 15 -1.75 -12.87 -2.00
C ALA A 15 -1.28 -14.33 -2.07
N GLY A 16 -0.10 -14.62 -1.51
CA GLY A 16 0.45 -15.97 -1.52
C GLY A 16 -0.40 -16.92 -0.69
N LEU A 17 -0.77 -16.51 0.52
CA LEU A 17 -1.63 -17.31 1.39
C LEU A 17 -3.04 -17.50 0.81
N ALA A 18 -3.65 -16.47 0.20
CA ALA A 18 -4.95 -16.62 -0.46
C ALA A 18 -4.91 -17.57 -1.66
N ALA A 19 -3.86 -17.50 -2.49
CA ALA A 19 -3.70 -18.40 -3.64
C ALA A 19 -3.44 -19.83 -3.17
N ALA A 20 -2.57 -20.00 -2.18
CA ALA A 20 -2.26 -21.31 -1.60
C ALA A 20 -3.49 -21.95 -0.94
N TRP A 21 -4.25 -21.16 -0.18
CA TRP A 21 -5.49 -21.60 0.46
C TRP A 21 -6.52 -22.06 -0.58
N ALA A 22 -6.74 -21.28 -1.64
CA ALA A 22 -7.72 -21.61 -2.67
C ALA A 22 -7.36 -22.91 -3.41
N LEU A 23 -6.08 -23.10 -3.75
CA LEU A 23 -5.61 -24.33 -4.40
C LEU A 23 -5.65 -25.54 -3.46
N HIS A 24 -5.27 -25.36 -2.19
CA HIS A 24 -5.20 -26.43 -1.21
C HIS A 24 -6.58 -26.95 -0.80
N ASN A 25 -7.57 -26.05 -0.75
CA ASN A 25 -8.95 -26.37 -0.37
C ASN A 25 -9.87 -26.67 -1.55
N ASP A 26 -9.31 -26.78 -2.76
CA ASP A 26 -10.07 -27.20 -3.94
C ASP A 26 -10.75 -28.56 -3.68
N PRO A 27 -12.08 -28.68 -3.89
CA PRO A 27 -12.83 -29.90 -3.55
C PRO A 27 -12.37 -31.16 -4.30
N SER A 28 -11.74 -31.01 -5.47
CA SER A 28 -11.21 -32.14 -6.22
C SER A 28 -9.91 -32.71 -5.63
N GLY A 29 -9.26 -31.97 -4.72
CA GLY A 29 -8.02 -32.39 -4.06
C GLY A 29 -6.81 -32.54 -5.00
N LYS A 30 -6.90 -32.00 -6.23
CA LYS A 30 -5.91 -32.26 -7.30
C LYS A 30 -4.58 -31.52 -7.14
N PHE A 31 -4.46 -30.55 -6.24
CA PHE A 31 -3.24 -29.75 -6.07
C PHE A 31 -2.45 -30.19 -4.83
N ASP A 32 -1.12 -30.34 -4.94
CA ASP A 32 -0.18 -30.49 -3.81
C ASP A 32 0.59 -29.18 -3.64
N VAL A 33 0.14 -28.36 -2.69
CA VAL A 33 0.59 -26.97 -2.53
C VAL A 33 1.65 -26.89 -1.43
N THR A 34 2.76 -26.19 -1.71
CA THR A 34 3.77 -25.85 -0.71
C THR A 34 4.09 -24.36 -0.76
N VAL A 35 3.95 -23.66 0.36
CA VAL A 35 4.33 -22.25 0.50
C VAL A 35 5.77 -22.16 1.00
N TYR A 36 6.58 -21.33 0.36
CA TYR A 36 7.96 -21.05 0.72
C TYR A 36 8.09 -19.61 1.21
N GLU A 37 8.60 -19.43 2.42
CA GLU A 37 8.78 -18.12 3.06
C GLU A 37 10.24 -17.96 3.50
N LYS A 38 10.80 -16.77 3.24
CA LYS A 38 12.17 -16.42 3.65
C LYS A 38 12.23 -16.12 5.16
N GLY A 39 11.20 -15.50 5.71
CA GLY A 39 11.08 -15.16 7.11
C GLY A 39 10.95 -16.39 8.03
N ASN A 40 11.12 -16.14 9.33
CA ASN A 40 10.91 -17.12 10.40
C ASN A 40 9.43 -17.23 10.84
N ALA A 41 8.53 -16.47 10.21
CA ALA A 41 7.09 -16.47 10.42
C ALA A 41 6.40 -16.05 9.12
N CYS A 42 5.09 -16.31 9.02
CA CYS A 42 4.32 -15.86 7.87
C CYS A 42 4.25 -14.33 7.79
N ALA A 43 4.36 -13.79 6.58
CA ALA A 43 4.53 -12.36 6.36
C ALA A 43 3.24 -11.56 6.59
N LEU A 44 2.05 -12.16 6.42
CA LEU A 44 0.79 -11.42 6.55
C LEU A 44 0.61 -10.78 7.94
N ASP A 45 0.82 -11.56 9.00
CA ASP A 45 0.79 -11.14 10.40
C ASP A 45 2.16 -10.68 10.92
N GLY A 46 3.25 -10.96 10.20
CA GLY A 46 4.60 -10.49 10.52
C GLY A 46 4.75 -8.97 10.57
N TYR A 47 3.76 -8.25 10.03
CA TYR A 47 3.64 -6.79 10.06
C TYR A 47 2.56 -6.36 11.08
N SER A 48 2.75 -6.76 12.33
CA SER A 48 1.91 -6.41 13.46
C SER A 48 2.73 -6.34 14.74
N TYR A 49 2.30 -5.50 15.68
CA TYR A 49 2.97 -5.30 16.96
C TYR A 49 2.02 -5.57 18.12
N THR A 50 2.51 -6.27 19.13
CA THR A 50 1.78 -6.49 20.38
C THR A 50 2.45 -5.65 21.47
N PRO A 51 1.79 -4.61 22.00
CA PRO A 51 2.32 -3.84 23.11
C PRO A 51 2.58 -4.71 24.35
N PRO A 52 3.68 -4.49 25.08
CA PRO A 52 3.95 -5.20 26.34
C PRO A 52 2.79 -5.04 27.33
N GLY A 53 2.31 -6.16 27.88
CA GLY A 53 1.20 -6.18 28.85
C GLY A 53 -0.20 -6.10 28.24
N ALA A 54 -0.33 -5.96 26.92
CA ALA A 54 -1.64 -6.04 26.26
C ALA A 54 -2.05 -7.51 26.05
N GLN A 55 -3.15 -7.94 26.67
CA GLN A 55 -3.67 -9.30 26.50
C GLN A 55 -4.33 -9.53 25.11
N SER A 56 -4.74 -8.46 24.40
CA SER A 56 -5.50 -8.61 23.15
C SER A 56 -5.46 -7.43 22.17
N SER A 57 -4.52 -6.48 22.30
CA SER A 57 -4.44 -5.30 21.41
C SER A 57 -3.29 -5.40 20.42
N ARG A 58 -3.39 -6.33 19.47
CA ARG A 58 -2.44 -6.42 18.35
C ARG A 58 -2.71 -5.27 17.37
N ILE A 59 -1.66 -4.55 17.00
CA ILE A 59 -1.71 -3.36 16.14
C ILE A 59 -1.14 -3.74 14.78
N ASP A 60 -1.92 -3.61 13.71
CA ASP A 60 -1.44 -3.80 12.34
C ASP A 60 -0.52 -2.64 11.92
N ILE A 61 0.61 -2.95 11.28
CA ILE A 61 1.65 -1.98 10.92
C ILE A 61 2.05 -2.15 9.45
N PRO A 62 1.65 -1.25 8.54
CA PRO A 62 0.81 -0.08 8.76
C PRO A 62 -0.65 -0.50 8.98
N MET A 63 -1.47 0.42 9.45
CA MET A 63 -2.91 0.20 9.57
C MET A 63 -3.53 -0.21 8.22
N ARG A 64 -4.33 -1.27 8.24
CA ARG A 64 -4.96 -1.85 7.04
C ARG A 64 -6.46 -1.60 7.05
N VAL A 65 -6.87 -0.65 6.21
CA VAL A 65 -8.27 -0.22 6.08
C VAL A 65 -8.79 -0.56 4.69
N PHE A 66 -10.05 -0.96 4.61
CA PHE A 66 -10.77 -1.24 3.37
C PHE A 66 -12.18 -0.66 3.42
N SER A 67 -12.72 -0.24 2.27
CA SER A 67 -14.00 0.49 2.22
C SER A 67 -14.76 0.25 0.92
N GLY A 68 -16.06 0.00 1.03
CA GLY A 68 -16.97 -0.13 -0.10
C GLY A 68 -16.56 -1.16 -1.15
N GLU A 69 -17.11 -0.99 -2.34
CA GLU A 69 -16.95 -1.91 -3.47
C GLU A 69 -15.55 -1.89 -4.07
N TYR A 70 -14.71 -0.91 -3.71
CA TYR A 70 -13.31 -0.90 -4.14
C TYR A 70 -12.56 -2.11 -3.56
N TYR A 71 -13.03 -2.64 -2.42
CA TYR A 71 -12.43 -3.81 -1.75
C TYR A 71 -13.37 -5.01 -1.77
N ALA A 72 -14.14 -5.18 -2.84
CA ALA A 72 -15.18 -6.21 -2.92
C ALA A 72 -14.64 -7.62 -2.68
N ASN A 73 -13.48 -7.98 -3.25
CA ASN A 73 -12.90 -9.31 -3.07
C ASN A 73 -12.39 -9.52 -1.65
N LEU A 74 -11.77 -8.49 -1.04
CA LEU A 74 -11.35 -8.56 0.36
C LEU A 74 -12.56 -8.69 1.31
N PHE A 75 -13.65 -7.96 1.08
CA PHE A 75 -14.88 -8.11 1.87
C PHE A 75 -15.46 -9.52 1.75
N LYS A 76 -15.54 -10.06 0.54
CA LYS A 76 -16.01 -11.45 0.32
C LYS A 76 -15.11 -12.47 1.02
N LEU A 77 -13.79 -12.31 0.97
CA LEU A 77 -12.85 -13.21 1.66
C LEU A 77 -12.97 -13.13 3.19
N VAL A 78 -13.11 -11.91 3.73
CA VAL A 78 -13.33 -11.71 5.16
C VAL A 78 -14.66 -12.34 5.61
N ALA A 79 -15.71 -12.22 4.80
CA ALA A 79 -17.01 -12.84 5.05
C ALA A 79 -16.95 -14.37 4.98
N GLU A 80 -16.26 -14.93 3.98
CA GLU A 80 -16.02 -16.37 3.82
C GLU A 80 -15.37 -16.97 5.07
N PHE A 81 -14.39 -16.28 5.65
CA PHE A 81 -13.73 -16.73 6.87
C PHE A 81 -14.43 -16.37 8.17
N ASN A 82 -15.55 -15.63 8.07
CA ASN A 82 -16.28 -15.08 9.21
C ASN A 82 -15.36 -14.33 10.19
N VAL A 83 -14.40 -13.55 9.66
CA VAL A 83 -13.47 -12.76 10.46
C VAL A 83 -14.13 -11.42 10.82
N PRO A 84 -14.22 -11.05 12.11
CA PRO A 84 -14.89 -9.81 12.50
C PRO A 84 -14.19 -8.56 11.95
N ALA A 85 -14.91 -7.82 11.10
CA ALA A 85 -14.55 -6.48 10.67
C ALA A 85 -15.38 -5.42 11.40
N LYS A 86 -14.77 -4.28 11.70
CA LYS A 86 -15.43 -3.16 12.39
C LYS A 86 -15.20 -1.85 11.65
N PRO A 87 -16.21 -0.96 11.61
CA PRO A 87 -16.02 0.40 11.14
C PRO A 87 -14.97 1.12 12.00
N ARG A 88 -14.01 1.76 11.33
CA ARG A 88 -12.99 2.63 11.90
C ARG A 88 -13.30 4.07 11.53
N ARG A 89 -13.43 4.92 12.54
CA ARG A 89 -13.66 6.36 12.38
C ARG A 89 -12.33 7.08 12.57
N PHE A 90 -12.05 8.06 11.74
CA PHE A 90 -10.80 8.82 11.76
C PHE A 90 -11.07 10.31 11.89
N LEU A 91 -10.26 10.99 12.70
CA LEU A 91 -10.06 12.43 12.59
C LEU A 91 -8.79 12.64 11.75
N PHE A 92 -8.99 13.05 10.49
CA PHE A 92 -7.88 13.45 9.63
C PHE A 92 -7.41 14.84 10.04
N VAL A 93 -6.16 14.94 10.46
CA VAL A 93 -5.54 16.19 10.92
C VAL A 93 -4.45 16.57 9.94
N PHE A 94 -4.63 17.66 9.21
CA PHE A 94 -3.68 18.12 8.21
C PHE A 94 -2.79 19.22 8.79
N THR A 95 -1.47 19.01 8.72
CA THR A 95 -0.47 19.95 9.22
C THR A 95 0.72 20.05 8.28
N ARG A 96 1.44 21.17 8.36
CA ARG A 96 2.73 21.39 7.70
C ARG A 96 3.80 21.57 8.78
N GLU A 97 5.04 21.26 8.46
CA GLU A 97 6.18 21.40 9.38
C GLU A 97 6.37 22.84 9.86
N GLU A 98 6.11 23.85 9.01
CA GLU A 98 6.16 25.26 9.40
C GLU A 98 5.02 25.73 10.33
N HIS A 99 4.02 24.90 10.62
CA HIS A 99 2.85 25.31 11.38
C HIS A 99 2.80 24.66 12.77
N ASP A 100 2.65 25.48 13.81
CA ASP A 100 2.45 25.03 15.20
C ASP A 100 1.10 24.32 15.42
N ARG A 101 0.15 24.47 14.50
CA ARG A 101 -1.21 23.94 14.58
C ARG A 101 -1.67 23.40 13.23
N PRO A 102 -2.62 22.44 13.23
CA PRO A 102 -3.26 21.99 12.01
C PRO A 102 -3.86 23.16 11.24
N TYR A 103 -3.79 23.10 9.90
CA TYR A 103 -4.50 24.06 9.07
C TYR A 103 -5.92 23.57 8.71
N PHE A 104 -6.14 22.25 8.76
CA PHE A 104 -7.43 21.65 8.46
C PHE A 104 -7.65 20.34 9.23
N ILE A 105 -8.89 20.09 9.65
CA ILE A 105 -9.29 18.84 10.33
C ILE A 105 -10.68 18.45 9.84
N HIS A 106 -10.87 17.17 9.52
CA HIS A 106 -12.22 16.65 9.26
C HIS A 106 -12.38 15.20 9.71
N ALA A 107 -13.64 14.79 9.88
CA ALA A 107 -14.01 13.43 10.26
C ALA A 107 -14.22 12.54 9.02
N SER A 108 -13.79 11.27 9.09
CA SER A 108 -14.18 10.20 8.17
C SER A 108 -15.61 9.72 8.47
N ASN A 109 -16.19 8.86 7.62
CA ASN A 109 -17.48 8.17 7.84
C ASN A 109 -18.63 9.10 8.28
N LYS A 110 -18.52 10.41 7.99
CA LYS A 110 -19.47 11.47 8.37
C LYS A 110 -19.85 11.46 9.87
N HIS A 111 -19.01 10.92 10.75
CA HIS A 111 -19.33 10.77 12.18
C HIS A 111 -19.32 12.11 12.95
N ARG A 112 -18.81 13.18 12.33
CA ARG A 112 -19.03 14.57 12.74
C ARG A 112 -19.36 15.39 11.50
N ILE A 113 -20.51 16.09 11.54
CA ILE A 113 -21.00 16.90 10.41
C ILE A 113 -20.18 18.20 10.30
N PHE A 114 -19.88 18.82 11.43
CA PHE A 114 -19.05 20.01 11.49
C PHE A 114 -17.57 19.62 11.71
N PRO A 115 -16.64 20.16 10.91
CA PRO A 115 -15.23 19.89 11.08
C PRO A 115 -14.74 20.42 12.43
N PRO A 116 -13.95 19.63 13.18
CA PRO A 116 -13.36 20.09 14.43
C PRO A 116 -12.47 21.31 14.21
N ASN A 117 -12.48 22.25 15.14
CA ASN A 117 -11.57 23.40 15.06
C ASN A 117 -10.11 22.95 15.15
N THR A 118 -9.22 23.72 14.56
CA THR A 118 -7.77 23.44 14.54
C THR A 118 -7.03 23.84 15.82
N ALA A 119 -7.73 24.40 16.80
CA ALA A 119 -7.17 24.84 18.07
C ALA A 119 -8.14 24.54 19.23
N PRO A 120 -7.64 24.34 20.47
CA PRO A 120 -8.47 23.99 21.62
C PRO A 120 -9.46 25.09 22.04
N ASN A 121 -9.07 26.36 21.94
CA ASN A 121 -9.90 27.52 22.29
C ASN A 121 -9.84 28.57 21.16
N PRO A 122 -10.49 28.31 20.01
CA PRO A 122 -10.34 29.18 18.86
C PRO A 122 -11.14 30.47 19.03
N SER A 123 -10.54 31.59 18.63
CA SER A 123 -11.23 32.89 18.56
C SER A 123 -12.37 32.86 17.53
N ILE A 124 -13.30 33.81 17.61
CA ILE A 124 -14.41 33.88 16.63
C ILE A 124 -13.91 34.01 15.19
N TYR A 125 -12.83 34.79 14.98
CA TYR A 125 -12.16 34.90 13.70
C TYR A 125 -11.61 33.55 13.21
N GLN A 126 -10.94 32.78 14.07
CA GLN A 126 -10.41 31.46 13.72
C GLN A 126 -11.54 30.48 13.36
N ARG A 127 -12.67 30.53 14.06
CA ARG A 127 -13.86 29.72 13.76
C ARG A 127 -14.44 30.07 12.39
N ILE A 128 -14.64 31.37 12.11
CA ILE A 128 -15.16 31.84 10.82
C ILE A 128 -14.20 31.46 9.69
N ARG A 129 -12.89 31.70 9.85
CA ARG A 129 -11.86 31.32 8.88
C ARG A 129 -11.90 29.81 8.59
N HIS A 130 -11.96 28.99 9.63
CA HIS A 130 -12.01 27.53 9.46
C HIS A 130 -13.31 27.06 8.79
N LEU A 131 -14.44 27.68 9.13
CA LEU A 131 -15.71 27.41 8.47
C LEU A 131 -15.66 27.75 6.98
N LEU A 132 -15.15 28.94 6.61
CA LEU A 132 -15.00 29.34 5.20
C LEU A 132 -14.06 28.39 4.44
N LEU A 133 -12.92 28.02 5.04
CA LEU A 133 -12.01 27.04 4.45
C LEU A 133 -12.73 25.68 4.24
N SER A 134 -13.50 25.24 5.23
CA SER A 134 -14.24 23.98 5.16
C SER A 134 -15.32 23.98 4.08
N LEU A 135 -16.06 25.08 3.93
CA LEU A 135 -17.05 25.25 2.87
C LEU A 135 -16.39 25.31 1.49
N THR A 136 -15.26 26.02 1.37
CA THR A 136 -14.48 26.10 0.14
C THR A 136 -13.97 24.71 -0.27
N LEU A 137 -13.44 23.94 0.70
CA LEU A 137 -12.99 22.58 0.45
C LEU A 137 -14.15 21.65 0.08
N ALA A 138 -15.28 21.75 0.77
CA ALA A 138 -16.48 20.97 0.46
C ALA A 138 -16.98 21.25 -0.97
N LEU A 139 -16.95 22.52 -1.42
CA LEU A 139 -17.28 22.89 -2.79
C LEU A 139 -16.28 22.30 -3.78
N CYS A 140 -14.97 22.40 -3.53
CA CYS A 140 -13.94 21.80 -4.37
C CYS A 140 -14.12 20.28 -4.48
N TYR A 141 -14.43 19.62 -3.37
CA TYR A 141 -14.69 18.19 -3.35
C TYR A 141 -15.98 17.83 -4.11
N ALA A 142 -17.02 18.66 -4.04
CA ALA A 142 -18.24 18.47 -4.81
C ALA A 142 -17.97 18.60 -6.31
N VAL A 143 -17.17 19.59 -6.73
CA VAL A 143 -16.73 19.75 -8.13
C VAL A 143 -15.89 18.54 -8.57
N PHE A 144 -14.95 18.08 -7.73
CA PHE A 144 -14.17 16.87 -8.01
C PHE A 144 -15.06 15.64 -8.18
N ALA A 145 -16.01 15.41 -7.25
CA ALA A 145 -16.93 14.28 -7.32
C ALA A 145 -17.89 14.36 -8.53
N PHE A 146 -18.32 15.58 -8.90
CA PHE A 146 -19.08 15.83 -10.12
C PHE A 146 -18.22 15.50 -11.36
N GLY A 147 -16.97 15.97 -11.39
CA GLY A 147 -15.98 15.64 -12.42
C GLY A 147 -15.79 14.14 -12.58
N VAL A 148 -15.60 13.40 -11.48
CA VAL A 148 -15.46 11.93 -11.51
C VAL A 148 -16.64 11.25 -12.22
N LYS A 149 -17.86 11.78 -12.04
CA LYS A 149 -19.08 11.18 -12.59
C LYS A 149 -19.34 11.58 -14.04
N PHE A 150 -19.12 12.84 -14.41
CA PHE A 150 -19.55 13.40 -15.70
C PHE A 150 -18.40 13.69 -16.67
N PHE A 151 -17.18 13.81 -16.16
CA PHE A 151 -15.96 14.09 -16.92
C PHE A 151 -14.84 13.16 -16.46
N PRO A 152 -14.93 11.84 -16.74
CA PRO A 152 -13.92 10.88 -16.32
C PRO A 152 -12.53 11.25 -16.87
N PRO A 153 -11.45 10.81 -16.20
CA PRO A 153 -10.09 11.06 -16.67
C PRO A 153 -9.81 10.34 -17.99
N GLY A 154 -8.91 10.91 -18.80
CA GLY A 154 -8.42 10.24 -20.01
C GLY A 154 -7.66 8.96 -19.65
N VAL A 155 -7.99 7.84 -20.29
CA VAL A 155 -7.34 6.55 -20.05
C VAL A 155 -6.81 6.03 -21.37
N GLY A 156 -5.49 5.98 -21.54
CA GLY A 156 -4.89 5.45 -22.76
C GLY A 156 -5.18 3.97 -22.94
N ARG A 157 -5.51 3.57 -24.16
CA ARG A 157 -5.77 2.18 -24.56
C ARG A 157 -4.88 1.81 -25.75
N PRO A 158 -4.52 0.52 -25.91
CA PRO A 158 -3.71 0.09 -27.06
C PRO A 158 -4.35 0.52 -28.38
N GLY A 159 -3.59 1.24 -29.21
CA GLY A 159 -4.04 1.72 -30.53
C GLY A 159 -4.81 3.05 -30.52
N GLU A 160 -5.04 3.66 -29.35
CA GLU A 160 -5.64 4.99 -29.24
C GLU A 160 -4.57 6.08 -29.06
N THR A 161 -4.87 7.30 -29.50
CA THR A 161 -3.99 8.48 -29.30
C THR A 161 -4.17 9.15 -27.95
N THR A 162 -5.15 8.71 -27.17
CA THR A 162 -5.46 9.26 -25.85
C THR A 162 -4.37 8.87 -24.86
N GLU A 163 -3.71 9.85 -24.25
CA GLU A 163 -2.76 9.59 -23.15
C GLU A 163 -3.50 9.37 -21.83
N THR A 164 -2.89 8.61 -20.92
CA THR A 164 -3.44 8.43 -19.57
C THR A 164 -3.21 9.71 -18.76
N GLU A 165 -4.30 10.35 -18.35
CA GLU A 165 -4.26 11.62 -17.63
C GLU A 165 -3.75 11.43 -16.18
N THR A 166 -2.87 12.33 -15.74
CA THR A 166 -2.36 12.33 -14.36
C THR A 166 -3.31 13.07 -13.42
N ILE A 167 -3.21 12.84 -12.11
CA ILE A 167 -4.09 13.49 -11.13
C ILE A 167 -3.93 15.02 -11.14
N GLU A 168 -2.72 15.54 -11.38
CA GLU A 168 -2.48 16.97 -11.51
C GLU A 168 -3.18 17.54 -12.75
N HIS A 169 -3.00 16.90 -13.91
CA HIS A 169 -3.65 17.33 -15.16
C HIS A 169 -5.17 17.27 -15.04
N TYR A 170 -5.71 16.22 -14.41
CA TYR A 170 -7.13 16.07 -14.17
C TYR A 170 -7.70 17.19 -13.29
N CYS A 171 -7.03 17.50 -12.18
CA CYS A 171 -7.47 18.59 -11.29
C CYS A 171 -7.40 19.95 -11.99
N ASN A 172 -6.35 20.20 -12.77
CA ASN A 172 -6.20 21.42 -13.56
C ASN A 172 -7.28 21.54 -14.64
N ARG A 173 -7.62 20.44 -15.33
CA ARG A 173 -8.69 20.40 -16.33
C ARG A 173 -10.07 20.66 -15.74
N LEU A 174 -10.30 20.23 -14.49
CA LEU A 174 -11.51 20.55 -13.74
C LEU A 174 -11.50 21.96 -13.12
N TYR A 175 -10.47 22.76 -13.37
CA TYR A 175 -10.27 24.09 -12.79
C TYR A 175 -10.31 24.09 -11.25
N LEU A 176 -9.87 23.00 -10.62
CA LEU A 176 -9.81 22.92 -9.17
C LEU A 176 -8.67 23.82 -8.65
N PRO A 177 -8.90 24.61 -7.58
CA PRO A 177 -7.87 25.46 -7.01
C PRO A 177 -6.65 24.68 -6.55
N GLN A 178 -5.46 25.28 -6.69
CA GLN A 178 -4.20 24.63 -6.29
C GLN A 178 -4.15 24.21 -4.82
N PHE A 179 -4.82 24.94 -3.92
CA PHE A 179 -4.89 24.55 -2.51
C PHE A 179 -5.65 23.22 -2.32
N PHE A 180 -6.66 22.91 -3.14
CA PHE A 180 -7.37 21.63 -3.07
C PHE A 180 -6.45 20.47 -3.41
N LEU A 181 -5.61 20.65 -4.44
CA LEU A 181 -4.61 19.65 -4.81
C LEU A 181 -3.51 19.57 -3.73
N ASN A 182 -2.85 20.69 -3.41
CA ASN A 182 -1.62 20.72 -2.62
C ASN A 182 -1.83 20.56 -1.11
N ASP A 183 -2.97 21.01 -0.57
CA ASP A 183 -3.23 21.02 0.87
C ASP A 183 -4.32 20.01 1.29
N TYR A 184 -4.95 19.30 0.35
CA TYR A 184 -5.94 18.27 0.69
C TYR A 184 -5.70 16.96 -0.05
N LEU A 185 -5.80 16.95 -1.37
CA LEU A 185 -5.77 15.71 -2.14
C LEU A 185 -4.39 15.02 -2.08
N VAL A 186 -3.32 15.78 -2.34
CA VAL A 186 -1.94 15.28 -2.33
C VAL A 186 -1.54 14.79 -0.94
N PRO A 187 -1.70 15.55 0.17
CA PRO A 187 -1.33 15.05 1.50
C PRO A 187 -2.12 13.80 1.90
N LEU A 188 -3.41 13.74 1.59
CA LEU A 188 -4.25 12.59 1.93
C LEU A 188 -3.79 11.33 1.19
N PHE A 189 -3.74 11.37 -0.14
CA PHE A 189 -3.51 10.15 -0.92
C PHE A 189 -2.03 9.79 -1.10
N SER A 190 -1.11 10.75 -1.05
CA SER A 190 0.33 10.42 -1.01
C SER A 190 0.70 9.67 0.27
N SER A 191 0.02 9.95 1.39
CA SER A 191 0.21 9.19 2.64
C SER A 191 -0.32 7.75 2.51
N VAL A 192 -1.49 7.58 1.87
CA VAL A 192 -2.08 6.26 1.58
C VAL A 192 -1.19 5.45 0.64
N ALA A 193 -0.64 6.07 -0.40
CA ALA A 193 0.29 5.44 -1.34
C ALA A 193 1.71 5.30 -0.75
N THR A 194 2.03 6.07 0.28
CA THR A 194 3.35 6.22 0.90
C THR A 194 4.42 6.60 -0.13
N CYS A 195 4.23 7.75 -0.79
CA CYS A 195 5.14 8.27 -1.80
C CYS A 195 5.39 9.78 -1.64
N SER A 196 6.30 10.33 -2.44
CA SER A 196 6.49 11.78 -2.51
C SER A 196 5.25 12.47 -3.11
N HIS A 197 5.13 13.77 -2.87
CA HIS A 197 4.04 14.57 -3.45
C HIS A 197 4.12 14.61 -4.98
N ASP A 198 5.32 14.73 -5.53
CA ASP A 198 5.55 14.77 -6.98
C ASP A 198 5.20 13.42 -7.64
N ASP A 199 5.59 12.31 -7.01
CA ASP A 199 5.19 10.99 -7.51
C ASP A 199 3.68 10.90 -7.55
N PHE A 200 3.00 11.30 -6.46
CA PHE A 200 1.54 11.26 -6.40
C PHE A 200 0.88 12.13 -7.48
N ARG A 201 1.39 13.34 -7.74
CA ARG A 201 0.89 14.22 -8.81
C ARG A 201 0.94 13.57 -10.20
N SER A 202 1.88 12.64 -10.41
CA SER A 202 2.02 11.87 -11.65
C SER A 202 1.17 10.59 -11.71
N PHE A 203 0.43 10.24 -10.66
CA PHE A 203 -0.40 9.03 -10.66
C PHE A 203 -1.50 9.14 -11.72
N PRO A 204 -1.88 8.03 -12.39
CA PRO A 204 -3.06 7.99 -13.25
C PRO A 204 -4.29 8.45 -12.48
N ALA A 205 -4.96 9.48 -12.96
CA ALA A 205 -6.13 10.05 -12.30
C ALA A 205 -7.23 8.99 -12.10
N VAL A 206 -7.37 8.07 -13.06
CA VAL A 206 -8.34 6.96 -13.02
C VAL A 206 -8.26 6.14 -11.74
N TYR A 207 -7.07 5.97 -11.16
CA TYR A 207 -6.89 5.22 -9.91
C TYR A 207 -7.55 5.92 -8.72
N ILE A 208 -7.48 7.25 -8.67
CA ILE A 208 -8.08 8.03 -7.58
C ILE A 208 -9.57 8.23 -7.82
N THR A 209 -9.99 8.43 -9.07
CA THR A 209 -11.40 8.56 -9.41
C THR A 209 -12.17 7.26 -9.18
N ASP A 210 -11.60 6.11 -9.53
CA ASP A 210 -12.20 4.79 -9.26
C ASP A 210 -12.24 4.49 -7.77
N TYR A 211 -11.13 4.74 -7.05
CA TYR A 211 -11.12 4.64 -5.59
C TYR A 211 -12.25 5.48 -5.00
N LYS A 212 -12.37 6.73 -5.42
CA LYS A 212 -13.40 7.63 -4.91
C LYS A 212 -14.82 7.17 -5.27
N LYS A 213 -15.04 6.70 -6.49
CA LYS A 213 -16.32 6.19 -6.99
C LYS A 213 -16.81 5.00 -6.17
N TYR A 214 -15.94 4.02 -5.93
CA TYR A 214 -16.32 2.74 -5.31
C TYR A 214 -16.24 2.75 -3.77
N THR A 215 -15.57 3.73 -3.16
CA THR A 215 -15.60 3.95 -1.70
C THR A 215 -16.68 4.95 -1.26
N SER A 216 -17.29 5.69 -2.19
CA SER A 216 -18.21 6.78 -1.83
C SER A 216 -19.39 6.29 -0.98
N GLY A 217 -19.63 6.97 0.14
CA GLY A 217 -20.75 6.67 1.04
C GLY A 217 -20.55 5.46 1.94
N ASN A 218 -19.45 4.73 1.79
CA ASN A 218 -19.14 3.55 2.60
C ASN A 218 -18.24 3.91 3.79
N ASP A 219 -18.33 3.10 4.84
CA ASP A 219 -17.45 3.21 5.99
C ASP A 219 -16.05 2.66 5.68
N HIS A 220 -15.06 3.27 6.31
CA HIS A 220 -13.73 2.68 6.45
C HIS A 220 -13.81 1.53 7.46
N ASN A 221 -13.38 0.33 7.07
CA ASN A 221 -13.42 -0.88 7.90
C ASN A 221 -12.01 -1.43 8.11
N SER A 222 -11.79 -2.08 9.24
CA SER A 222 -10.62 -2.94 9.46
C SER A 222 -11.08 -4.28 10.02
N VAL A 223 -10.35 -5.35 9.71
CA VAL A 223 -10.46 -6.58 10.52
C VAL A 223 -9.94 -6.30 11.93
N THR A 224 -10.33 -7.14 12.89
CA THR A 224 -9.89 -6.97 14.28
C THR A 224 -8.39 -7.21 14.42
N THR A 225 -7.85 -8.24 13.76
CA THR A 225 -6.40 -8.49 13.60
C THR A 225 -6.13 -9.18 12.27
N MET A 226 -4.99 -8.89 11.64
CA MET A 226 -4.54 -9.65 10.46
C MET A 226 -4.13 -11.07 10.79
N GLN A 227 -3.76 -11.32 12.04
CA GLN A 227 -3.54 -12.67 12.57
C GLN A 227 -4.73 -13.58 12.34
N ALA A 228 -5.96 -13.12 12.63
CA ALA A 228 -7.16 -13.93 12.44
C ALA A 228 -7.38 -14.31 10.97
N MET A 229 -7.08 -13.40 10.03
CA MET A 229 -7.08 -13.72 8.60
C MET A 229 -6.01 -14.75 8.25
N GLN A 230 -4.79 -14.59 8.76
CA GLN A 230 -3.69 -15.52 8.52
C GLN A 230 -4.04 -16.93 9.02
N GLU A 231 -4.55 -17.07 10.25
CA GLU A 231 -4.95 -18.35 10.85
C GLU A 231 -5.97 -19.10 9.99
N LYS A 232 -6.91 -18.38 9.37
CA LYS A 232 -7.89 -18.95 8.46
C LYS A 232 -7.27 -19.38 7.13
N LEU A 233 -6.37 -18.57 6.59
CA LEU A 233 -5.68 -18.87 5.33
C LEU A 233 -4.71 -20.05 5.44
N VAL A 234 -4.09 -20.27 6.59
CA VAL A 234 -3.17 -21.40 6.83
C VAL A 234 -3.87 -22.64 7.39
N SER A 235 -5.20 -22.62 7.49
CA SER A 235 -6.00 -23.74 8.01
C SER A 235 -5.89 -25.00 7.15
N ASN A 236 -6.47 -26.10 7.63
CA ASN A 236 -6.50 -27.40 6.95
C ASN A 236 -5.11 -27.99 6.63
N ASN A 237 -4.13 -27.71 7.51
CA ASN A 237 -2.75 -28.22 7.42
C ASN A 237 -2.03 -27.82 6.12
N LEU A 238 -2.22 -26.58 5.66
CA LEU A 238 -1.47 -26.05 4.53
C LEU A 238 0.04 -26.15 4.80
N ARG A 239 0.79 -26.75 3.87
CA ARG A 239 2.23 -26.95 4.02
C ARG A 239 2.97 -25.62 3.80
N ILE A 240 3.59 -25.10 4.86
CA ILE A 240 4.41 -23.88 4.83
C ILE A 240 5.83 -24.21 5.29
N LYS A 241 6.82 -23.82 4.49
CA LYS A 241 8.25 -23.89 4.80
C LYS A 241 8.78 -22.49 5.07
N LEU A 242 8.93 -22.16 6.36
CA LEU A 242 9.57 -20.93 6.83
C LEU A 242 11.09 -21.05 6.72
N ARG A 243 11.82 -19.93 6.61
CA ARG A 243 13.28 -19.92 6.43
C ARG A 243 13.78 -20.74 5.24
N HIS A 244 12.94 -20.88 4.20
CA HIS A 244 13.24 -21.60 2.98
C HIS A 244 13.02 -20.71 1.74
N PRO A 245 13.83 -19.66 1.52
CA PRO A 245 13.67 -18.82 0.34
C PRO A 245 13.93 -19.60 -0.94
N ILE A 246 13.14 -19.30 -1.97
CA ILE A 246 13.48 -19.64 -3.36
C ILE A 246 14.57 -18.67 -3.81
N ALA A 247 15.67 -19.20 -4.36
CA ALA A 247 16.78 -18.43 -4.90
C ALA A 247 16.71 -18.27 -6.43
N ASN A 248 16.11 -19.23 -7.14
CA ASN A 248 15.99 -19.21 -8.60
C ASN A 248 14.78 -20.01 -9.08
N ILE A 249 14.21 -19.61 -10.22
CA ILE A 249 13.07 -20.24 -10.89
C ILE A 249 13.41 -20.42 -12.37
N GLU A 250 13.26 -21.63 -12.89
CA GLU A 250 13.58 -21.96 -14.29
C GLU A 250 12.45 -22.80 -14.93
N SER A 251 11.82 -22.24 -15.96
CA SER A 251 10.85 -22.97 -16.78
C SER A 251 11.55 -24.04 -17.60
N GLN A 252 10.94 -25.22 -17.69
CA GLN A 252 11.46 -26.36 -18.45
C GLN A 252 10.65 -26.55 -19.76
N PRO A 253 11.25 -27.14 -20.82
CA PRO A 253 10.55 -27.41 -22.08
C PRO A 253 9.35 -28.36 -21.96
N ASP A 254 9.32 -29.20 -20.92
CA ASP A 254 8.21 -30.12 -20.63
C ASP A 254 7.01 -29.45 -19.93
N GLY A 255 7.09 -28.13 -19.71
CA GLY A 255 6.04 -27.34 -19.06
C GLY A 255 6.10 -27.33 -17.53
N THR A 256 7.06 -28.02 -16.92
CA THR A 256 7.36 -27.95 -15.49
C THR A 256 8.26 -26.77 -15.15
N VAL A 257 8.44 -26.49 -13.86
CA VAL A 257 9.25 -25.40 -13.36
C VAL A 257 10.18 -25.91 -12.27
N LYS A 258 11.49 -25.69 -12.42
CA LYS A 258 12.50 -25.99 -11.41
C LYS A 258 12.67 -24.79 -10.49
N CYS A 259 12.72 -25.04 -9.19
CA CYS A 259 13.04 -24.04 -8.19
C CYS A 259 14.26 -24.46 -7.37
N THR A 260 15.22 -23.55 -7.21
CA THR A 260 16.32 -23.69 -6.24
C THR A 260 15.85 -23.16 -4.89
N ILE A 261 15.75 -24.04 -3.91
CA ILE A 261 15.32 -23.74 -2.54
C ILE A 261 16.55 -23.77 -1.64
N VAL A 262 16.74 -22.72 -0.85
CA VAL A 262 17.78 -22.64 0.18
C VAL A 262 17.18 -23.03 1.52
N ASP A 263 17.73 -24.01 2.21
CA ASP A 263 17.37 -24.37 3.58
C ASP A 263 18.25 -23.61 4.58
N MET A 264 17.72 -22.52 5.16
CA MET A 264 18.49 -21.69 6.09
C MET A 264 18.64 -22.33 7.49
N ASP A 265 17.91 -23.40 7.80
CA ASP A 265 18.07 -24.13 9.06
C ASP A 265 19.17 -25.19 8.96
N ASN A 266 19.49 -25.64 7.74
CA ASN A 266 20.53 -26.63 7.45
C ASN A 266 21.75 -26.03 6.72
N GLY A 267 22.30 -24.94 7.27
CA GLY A 267 23.54 -24.34 6.77
C GLY A 267 23.44 -23.73 5.36
N ASN A 268 22.27 -23.24 4.97
CA ASN A 268 21.98 -22.72 3.63
C ASN A 268 22.18 -23.75 2.51
N LYS A 269 21.92 -25.03 2.80
CA LYS A 269 22.00 -26.08 1.78
C LYS A 269 20.97 -25.82 0.68
N GLU A 270 21.43 -25.85 -0.56
CA GLU A 270 20.56 -25.72 -1.73
C GLU A 270 19.98 -27.08 -2.14
N SER A 271 18.72 -27.07 -2.56
CA SER A 271 18.04 -28.21 -3.17
C SER A 271 17.22 -27.75 -4.37
N ILE A 272 17.17 -28.59 -5.40
CA ILE A 272 16.35 -28.33 -6.59
C ILE A 272 15.09 -29.18 -6.49
N GLN A 273 13.93 -28.55 -6.66
CA GLN A 273 12.64 -29.24 -6.74
C GLN A 273 11.88 -28.81 -7.98
N THR A 274 11.15 -29.75 -8.57
CA THR A 274 10.33 -29.53 -9.76
C THR A 274 8.86 -29.43 -9.38
N PHE A 275 8.19 -28.41 -9.91
CA PHE A 275 6.77 -28.14 -9.73
C PHE A 275 6.07 -28.10 -11.08
N ALA A 276 4.77 -28.40 -11.11
CA ALA A 276 3.97 -28.21 -12.31
C ALA A 276 3.73 -26.73 -12.59
N LYS A 277 3.55 -25.92 -11.52
CA LYS A 277 3.34 -24.47 -11.59
C LYS A 277 3.99 -23.77 -10.39
N VAL A 278 4.36 -22.51 -10.57
CA VAL A 278 4.91 -21.66 -9.51
C VAL A 278 4.13 -20.36 -9.45
N ILE A 279 3.70 -19.96 -8.26
CA ILE A 279 3.05 -18.68 -7.99
C ILE A 279 4.01 -17.82 -7.17
N THR A 280 4.45 -16.70 -7.71
CA THR A 280 5.28 -15.71 -7.02
C THR A 280 4.39 -14.64 -6.39
N ALA A 281 4.35 -14.60 -5.06
CA ALA A 281 3.66 -13.59 -4.25
C ALA A 281 4.67 -12.61 -3.62
N THR A 282 5.65 -12.19 -4.40
CA THR A 282 6.78 -11.33 -3.99
C THR A 282 6.69 -9.95 -4.65
N SER A 283 7.63 -9.05 -4.34
CA SER A 283 7.75 -7.78 -5.08
C SER A 283 8.15 -8.02 -6.54
N SER A 284 7.85 -7.07 -7.42
CA SER A 284 8.28 -7.13 -8.83
C SER A 284 9.79 -7.29 -8.97
N HIS A 285 10.58 -6.60 -8.14
CA HIS A 285 12.05 -6.71 -8.16
C HIS A 285 12.53 -8.08 -7.69
N ALA A 286 11.86 -8.68 -6.71
CA ALA A 286 12.15 -10.06 -6.33
C ALA A 286 11.83 -11.02 -7.49
N LEU A 287 10.68 -10.87 -8.17
CA LEU A 287 10.38 -11.65 -9.37
C LEU A 287 11.46 -11.49 -10.46
N ALA A 288 11.91 -10.25 -10.71
CA ALA A 288 12.96 -9.96 -11.69
C ALA A 288 14.29 -10.67 -11.38
N HIS A 289 14.60 -10.81 -10.09
CA HIS A 289 15.78 -11.55 -9.63
C HIS A 289 15.59 -13.07 -9.77
N LEU A 290 14.43 -13.57 -9.33
CA LEU A 290 14.11 -15.00 -9.26
C LEU A 290 13.84 -15.65 -10.62
N TYR A 291 13.35 -14.90 -11.61
CA TYR A 291 12.87 -15.46 -12.88
C TYR A 291 13.27 -14.59 -14.07
N GLU A 292 14.23 -15.08 -14.87
CA GLU A 292 14.85 -14.36 -15.98
C GLU A 292 13.83 -13.87 -17.03
N PRO A 293 12.86 -14.66 -17.51
CA PRO A 293 11.94 -14.21 -18.55
C PRO A 293 11.08 -13.00 -18.15
N ALA A 294 10.73 -12.86 -16.86
CA ALA A 294 9.98 -11.71 -16.36
C ALA A 294 10.86 -10.48 -16.05
N ARG A 295 12.19 -10.65 -15.98
CA ARG A 295 13.14 -9.61 -15.58
C ARG A 295 13.05 -8.32 -16.41
N PRO A 296 12.93 -8.36 -17.75
CA PRO A 296 12.84 -7.13 -18.55
C PRO A 296 11.70 -6.22 -18.11
N MET A 297 10.51 -6.77 -17.83
CA MET A 297 9.37 -5.98 -17.37
C MET A 297 9.46 -5.67 -15.87
N ALA A 298 9.71 -6.69 -15.05
CA ALA A 298 9.56 -6.59 -13.61
C ALA A 298 10.63 -5.70 -12.93
N SER A 299 11.81 -5.54 -13.53
CA SER A 299 12.87 -4.64 -13.03
C SER A 299 12.62 -3.15 -13.32
N GLN A 300 11.84 -2.84 -14.36
CA GLN A 300 11.50 -1.46 -14.75
C GLN A 300 10.37 -0.87 -13.89
N LEU A 301 9.68 -1.72 -13.13
CA LEU A 301 8.56 -1.34 -12.28
C LEU A 301 9.04 -0.45 -11.10
N PRO A 302 8.58 0.81 -11.00
CA PRO A 302 9.05 1.73 -9.97
C PRO A 302 8.56 1.35 -8.57
N ILE A 303 9.46 1.31 -7.60
CA ILE A 303 9.16 1.05 -6.20
C ILE A 303 9.64 2.18 -5.30
N CYS A 304 8.91 2.44 -4.23
CA CYS A 304 9.32 3.29 -3.12
C CYS A 304 9.54 2.44 -1.87
N GLU A 305 10.52 2.83 -1.07
CA GLU A 305 10.71 2.29 0.27
C GLU A 305 9.87 3.10 1.25
N ALA A 306 9.25 2.41 2.20
CA ALA A 306 8.45 2.99 3.25
C ALA A 306 8.91 2.44 4.60
N GLU A 307 9.04 3.34 5.56
CA GLU A 307 9.35 3.02 6.93
C GLU A 307 8.08 3.14 7.77
N VAL A 308 7.85 2.16 8.65
CA VAL A 308 6.89 2.28 9.73
C VAL A 308 7.59 2.17 11.06
N VAL A 309 7.35 3.15 11.91
CA VAL A 309 7.93 3.23 13.25
C VAL A 309 6.80 3.22 14.26
N VAL A 310 6.88 2.29 15.21
CA VAL A 310 6.03 2.24 16.40
C VAL A 310 6.81 2.91 17.52
N HIS A 311 6.27 3.98 18.10
CA HIS A 311 6.99 4.78 19.09
C HIS A 311 6.07 5.47 20.08
N THR A 312 6.67 6.01 21.14
CA THR A 312 6.03 6.89 22.13
C THR A 312 6.69 8.27 22.16
N ASP A 313 7.32 8.68 21.06
CA ASP A 313 7.86 10.03 20.90
C ASP A 313 6.73 11.02 20.56
N TYR A 314 6.16 11.63 21.59
CA TYR A 314 5.04 12.57 21.45
C TYR A 314 5.42 13.94 20.89
N THR A 315 6.71 14.22 20.70
CA THR A 315 7.14 15.48 20.06
C THR A 315 6.62 15.59 18.62
N ILE A 316 6.45 14.44 17.94
CA ILE A 316 5.90 14.33 16.58
C ILE A 316 4.45 14.80 16.48
N MET A 317 3.72 14.80 17.61
CA MET A 317 2.32 15.20 17.68
C MET A 317 2.13 16.56 18.36
N SER A 318 3.19 17.37 18.48
CA SER A 318 3.17 18.69 19.15
C SER A 318 2.00 19.60 18.73
N HIS A 319 1.64 19.56 17.44
CA HIS A 319 0.58 20.37 16.83
C HIS A 319 -0.82 20.06 17.36
N VAL A 320 -1.09 18.83 17.84
CA VAL A 320 -2.38 18.44 18.44
C VAL A 320 -2.39 18.48 19.96
N ILE A 321 -1.25 18.70 20.61
CA ILE A 321 -1.14 18.69 22.07
C ILE A 321 -1.64 20.05 22.63
N SER A 322 -2.54 19.97 23.61
CA SER A 322 -2.94 21.12 24.42
C SER A 322 -2.03 21.24 25.66
N ARG A 323 -1.30 22.36 25.77
CA ARG A 323 -0.40 22.65 26.90
C ARG A 323 -1.08 23.46 28.01
N LYS A 324 -2.13 22.92 28.61
CA LYS A 324 -2.83 23.56 29.75
C LYS A 324 -2.46 22.89 31.08
N GLY A 325 -2.58 23.64 32.18
CA GLY A 325 -2.42 23.13 33.53
C GLY A 325 -1.05 22.48 33.78
N PRO A 326 -0.98 21.28 34.38
CA PRO A 326 0.29 20.64 34.77
C PRO A 326 1.19 20.30 33.58
N LEU A 327 0.65 20.20 32.36
CA LEU A 327 1.41 19.92 31.15
C LEU A 327 2.08 21.16 30.54
N ALA A 328 1.76 22.38 31.01
CA ALA A 328 2.25 23.61 30.40
C ALA A 328 3.78 23.74 30.39
N LYS A 329 4.45 23.25 31.45
CA LYS A 329 5.91 23.33 31.61
C LYS A 329 6.62 22.00 31.39
N LYS A 330 5.88 20.90 31.19
CA LYS A 330 6.46 19.56 31.04
C LYS A 330 7.00 19.39 29.60
N PRO A 331 8.26 18.94 29.42
CA PRO A 331 8.79 18.63 28.10
C PRO A 331 7.95 17.55 27.40
N LEU A 332 7.68 17.72 26.10
CA LEU A 332 6.87 16.77 25.32
C LEU A 332 7.48 15.36 25.30
N SER A 333 8.82 15.27 25.27
CA SER A 333 9.58 14.02 25.30
C SER A 333 9.41 13.22 26.60
N GLN A 334 8.89 13.86 27.66
CA GLN A 334 8.67 13.27 28.98
C GLN A 334 7.20 12.99 29.28
N LEU A 335 6.29 13.22 28.32
CA LEU A 335 4.88 12.88 28.50
C LEU A 335 4.71 11.36 28.61
N THR A 336 3.86 10.94 29.53
CA THR A 336 3.33 9.57 29.59
C THR A 336 2.21 9.39 28.56
N ALA A 337 1.87 8.15 28.23
CA ALA A 337 0.76 7.85 27.33
C ALA A 337 -0.58 8.44 27.81
N ALA A 338 -0.87 8.35 29.11
CA ALA A 338 -2.09 8.91 29.69
C ALA A 338 -2.13 10.45 29.57
N GLU A 339 -1.01 11.13 29.87
CA GLU A 339 -0.91 12.58 29.73
C GLU A 339 -1.03 13.04 28.27
N PHE A 340 -0.40 12.29 27.35
CA PHE A 340 -0.52 12.55 25.92
C PHE A 340 -1.98 12.43 25.47
N LEU A 341 -2.65 11.32 25.77
CA LEU A 341 -4.05 11.11 25.41
C LEU A 341 -4.95 12.22 25.97
N ALA A 342 -4.80 12.55 27.26
CA ALA A 342 -5.53 13.63 27.91
C ALA A 342 -5.29 14.99 27.22
N SER A 343 -4.05 15.25 26.77
CA SER A 343 -3.72 16.50 26.07
C SER A 343 -4.38 16.64 24.69
N THR A 344 -4.92 15.55 24.13
CA THR A 344 -5.61 15.51 22.83
C THR A 344 -7.14 15.46 22.95
N GLU A 345 -7.69 15.42 24.17
CA GLU A 345 -9.14 15.31 24.41
C GLU A 345 -9.95 16.48 23.82
N TRP A 346 -9.35 17.67 23.73
CA TRP A 346 -10.01 18.82 23.07
C TRP A 346 -10.35 18.54 21.60
N LEU A 347 -9.54 17.71 20.94
CA LEU A 347 -9.73 17.28 19.56
C LEU A 347 -10.58 16.01 19.48
N ASN A 348 -10.32 15.07 20.39
CA ASN A 348 -10.97 13.77 20.45
C ASN A 348 -11.50 13.44 21.85
N PRO A 349 -12.62 14.06 22.29
CA PRO A 349 -13.09 13.96 23.67
C PRO A 349 -13.62 12.57 24.04
N ALA A 350 -13.98 11.76 23.05
CA ALA A 350 -14.36 10.36 23.22
C ALA A 350 -13.30 9.50 22.52
N SER A 351 -12.12 9.37 23.14
CA SER A 351 -10.94 8.64 22.65
C SER A 351 -11.23 7.20 22.19
N GLY A 352 -12.37 6.61 22.61
CA GLY A 352 -12.85 5.31 22.14
C GLY A 352 -13.73 5.32 20.87
N THR A 353 -14.03 6.48 20.27
CA THR A 353 -15.01 6.58 19.16
C THR A 353 -14.41 6.87 17.79
N ALA A 354 -13.21 7.47 17.73
CA ALA A 354 -12.48 7.75 16.51
C ALA A 354 -10.98 7.79 16.78
N ASP A 355 -10.19 7.32 15.82
CA ASP A 355 -8.73 7.34 15.87
C ASP A 355 -8.21 8.66 15.26
N ILE A 356 -7.15 9.26 15.83
CA ILE A 356 -6.51 10.44 15.23
C ILE A 356 -5.52 9.95 14.17
N LEU A 357 -5.63 10.48 12.95
CA LEU A 357 -4.67 10.28 11.87
C LEU A 357 -4.09 11.63 11.47
N ALA A 358 -2.87 11.92 11.94
CA ALA A 358 -2.16 13.15 11.61
C ALA A 358 -1.38 12.98 10.31
N LEU A 359 -1.70 13.81 9.33
CA LEU A 359 -1.08 13.92 8.03
C LEU A 359 -0.14 15.12 8.06
N GLN A 360 1.15 14.85 8.23
CA GLN A 360 2.18 15.88 8.41
C GLN A 360 2.98 16.02 7.13
N THR A 361 2.76 17.11 6.41
CA THR A 361 3.58 17.45 5.24
C THR A 361 4.93 17.97 5.71
N ARG A 362 5.98 17.36 5.17
CA ARG A 362 7.39 17.69 5.38
C ARG A 362 8.00 18.18 4.09
N ARG A 363 9.08 18.93 4.21
CA ARG A 363 9.84 19.42 3.06
C ARG A 363 11.33 19.31 3.33
N SER A 364 12.07 18.76 2.38
CA SER A 364 13.54 18.74 2.46
C SER A 364 14.11 20.15 2.20
N PRO A 365 15.35 20.42 2.63
CA PRO A 365 16.06 21.65 2.24
C PRO A 365 16.19 21.82 0.72
N SER A 366 16.27 20.72 -0.03
CA SER A 366 16.33 20.67 -1.50
C SER A 366 14.96 20.83 -2.19
N GLY A 367 13.87 20.85 -1.43
CA GLY A 367 12.53 21.23 -1.86
C GLY A 367 11.57 20.08 -2.15
N GLU A 368 11.98 18.82 -2.02
CA GLU A 368 11.10 17.65 -2.10
C GLU A 368 10.09 17.64 -0.95
N GLU A 369 8.80 17.43 -1.26
CA GLU A 369 7.72 17.33 -0.28
C GLU A 369 7.17 15.90 -0.18
N TRP A 370 6.81 15.50 1.04
CA TRP A 370 6.10 14.25 1.32
C TRP A 370 5.16 14.43 2.51
N THR A 371 4.18 13.53 2.64
CA THR A 371 3.32 13.50 3.83
C THR A 371 3.54 12.21 4.60
N GLU A 372 3.80 12.35 5.88
CA GLU A 372 3.88 11.26 6.85
C GLU A 372 2.53 11.10 7.53
N ALA A 373 2.12 9.87 7.79
CA ALA A 373 0.88 9.57 8.51
C ALA A 373 1.21 8.99 9.89
N THR A 374 0.83 9.70 10.95
CA THR A 374 0.92 9.22 12.32
C THR A 374 -0.46 8.86 12.86
N HIS A 375 -0.67 7.58 13.11
CA HIS A 375 -1.88 7.05 13.76
C HIS A 375 -1.68 7.01 15.27
N VAL A 376 -2.64 7.59 16.00
CA VAL A 376 -2.71 7.49 17.46
C VAL A 376 -3.57 6.28 17.84
N HIS A 377 -2.93 5.27 18.44
CA HIS A 377 -3.64 4.14 19.02
C HIS A 377 -4.26 4.50 20.38
N SER A 378 -5.35 3.83 20.76
CA SER A 378 -6.05 4.04 22.05
C SER A 378 -5.17 3.85 23.30
N SER A 379 -4.08 3.09 23.19
CA SER A 379 -3.08 2.93 24.26
C SER A 379 -2.09 4.10 24.37
N GLY A 380 -2.18 5.11 23.50
CA GLY A 380 -1.22 6.20 23.40
C GLY A 380 0.06 5.84 22.64
N ILE A 381 0.10 4.70 21.95
CA ILE A 381 1.18 4.36 21.02
C ILE A 381 0.97 5.09 19.70
N LEU A 382 2.08 5.56 19.10
CA LEU A 382 2.09 6.18 17.78
C LEU A 382 2.61 5.20 16.74
N VAL A 383 1.91 5.10 15.62
CA VAL A 383 2.36 4.37 14.42
C VAL A 383 2.58 5.39 13.31
N THR A 384 3.84 5.72 13.03
CA THR A 384 4.21 6.68 11.97
C THR A 384 4.67 5.95 10.74
N VAL A 385 3.99 6.19 9.62
CA VAL A 385 4.32 5.68 8.29
C VAL A 385 4.89 6.83 7.47
N ARG A 386 6.09 6.67 6.92
CA ARG A 386 6.73 7.67 6.07
C ARG A 386 7.45 7.05 4.88
N PRO A 387 7.38 7.69 3.70
CA PRO A 387 8.21 7.29 2.56
C PRO A 387 9.67 7.61 2.83
N VAL A 388 10.58 6.76 2.33
CA VAL A 388 11.99 7.11 2.22
C VAL A 388 12.15 7.96 0.96
N ILE A 389 12.56 9.21 1.14
CA ILE A 389 12.75 10.16 0.04
C ILE A 389 14.20 10.17 -0.41
N TYR A 390 14.39 10.23 -1.72
CA TYR A 390 15.70 10.26 -2.37
C TYR A 390 15.90 11.61 -3.03
N SER A 391 17.13 12.15 -2.94
CA SER A 391 17.45 13.46 -3.52
C SER A 391 17.32 13.40 -5.05
N LYS A 392 16.56 14.34 -5.63
CA LYS A 392 16.49 14.49 -7.08
C LYS A 392 17.71 15.23 -7.65
N LYS A 393 18.49 15.90 -6.79
CA LYS A 393 19.70 16.68 -7.12
C LYS A 393 20.81 16.39 -6.09
N PRO A 394 21.51 15.25 -6.21
CA PRO A 394 22.46 14.82 -5.19
C PRO A 394 23.63 15.81 -5.06
N SER A 395 23.87 16.33 -3.85
CA SER A 395 25.14 16.99 -3.54
C SER A 395 26.22 15.95 -3.21
N PRO A 396 27.54 16.25 -3.38
CA PRO A 396 28.61 15.30 -3.10
C PRO A 396 28.64 14.75 -1.66
N VAL A 397 28.05 15.47 -0.70
CA VAL A 397 28.01 15.13 0.73
C VAL A 397 26.85 14.18 1.06
N GLU A 398 25.78 14.16 0.26
CA GLU A 398 24.57 13.35 0.51
C GLU A 398 24.76 11.87 0.19
N ALA A 399 25.81 11.49 -0.55
CA ALA A 399 26.08 10.14 -1.07
C ALA A 399 26.28 9.02 -0.02
N ALA A 400 26.25 9.33 1.28
CA ALA A 400 26.62 8.40 2.35
C ALA A 400 25.54 7.33 2.68
N TYR A 401 24.29 7.49 2.23
CA TYR A 401 23.19 6.56 2.52
C TYR A 401 22.51 6.07 1.22
N GLY A 402 23.19 5.21 0.46
CA GLY A 402 22.63 4.63 -0.75
C GLY A 402 21.87 3.32 -0.50
N SER A 403 20.68 3.16 -1.08
CA SER A 403 20.19 1.85 -1.54
C SER A 403 19.06 2.00 -2.57
N MET A 404 19.17 1.16 -3.62
CA MET A 404 18.59 1.22 -4.98
C MET A 404 19.08 2.40 -5.83
N ASN A 405 19.98 2.08 -6.78
CA ASN A 405 20.48 2.95 -7.87
C ASN A 405 21.44 4.10 -7.51
N LYS A 406 22.24 4.00 -6.44
CA LYS A 406 23.26 5.01 -6.08
C LYS A 406 22.71 6.43 -5.85
N THR A 407 21.38 6.60 -5.74
CA THR A 407 20.76 7.87 -5.36
C THR A 407 20.81 7.99 -3.84
N PRO A 408 21.33 9.11 -3.30
CA PRO A 408 21.37 9.28 -1.85
C PRO A 408 19.97 9.44 -1.26
N ARG A 409 19.70 8.69 -0.20
CA ARG A 409 18.54 8.92 0.67
C ARG A 409 18.69 10.27 1.33
N LEU A 410 17.64 11.08 1.31
CA LEU A 410 17.58 12.25 2.17
C LEU A 410 17.46 11.78 3.63
N PRO A 411 18.18 12.41 4.58
CA PRO A 411 17.93 12.13 5.98
C PRO A 411 16.47 12.47 6.30
N PRO A 412 15.82 11.74 7.22
CA PRO A 412 14.49 12.10 7.67
C PRO A 412 14.53 13.53 8.22
N SER A 413 13.44 14.31 8.05
CA SER A 413 13.43 15.70 8.51
C SER A 413 13.61 15.83 10.04
N TYR A 414 13.37 14.73 10.76
CA TYR A 414 13.66 14.56 12.18
C TYR A 414 13.99 13.10 12.50
N VAL A 415 14.67 12.89 13.62
CA VAL A 415 14.94 11.56 14.18
C VAL A 415 13.93 11.31 15.29
N ILE A 416 13.16 10.22 15.18
CA ILE A 416 12.36 9.71 16.30
C ILE A 416 13.36 9.18 17.32
N ALA A 417 13.26 9.65 18.56
CA ALA A 417 14.23 9.27 19.60
C ALA A 417 14.29 7.73 19.75
N GLU A 418 15.49 7.14 19.58
CA GLU A 418 15.67 5.68 19.54
C GLU A 418 15.20 5.00 20.84
N ASP A 419 15.34 5.66 22.00
CA ASP A 419 14.83 5.17 23.29
C ASP A 419 13.30 5.14 23.38
N LYS A 420 12.62 5.79 22.43
CA LYS A 420 11.15 5.82 22.31
C LYS A 420 10.63 4.92 21.20
N VAL A 421 11.49 4.28 20.42
CA VAL A 421 11.11 3.34 19.36
C VAL A 421 10.89 1.97 19.95
N ALA A 422 9.68 1.45 19.79
CA ALA A 422 9.30 0.11 20.24
C ALA A 422 9.46 -0.94 19.13
N HIS A 423 9.24 -0.54 17.87
CA HIS A 423 9.38 -1.41 16.71
C HIS A 423 9.58 -0.59 15.44
N LYS A 424 10.32 -1.13 14.48
CA LYS A 424 10.54 -0.52 13.17
C LYS A 424 10.48 -1.58 12.09
N ALA A 425 9.73 -1.29 11.05
CA ALA A 425 9.58 -2.15 9.88
C ALA A 425 9.80 -1.33 8.61
N VAL A 426 10.39 -1.97 7.59
CA VAL A 426 10.54 -1.39 6.26
C VAL A 426 9.83 -2.30 5.27
N PHE A 427 9.09 -1.70 4.34
CA PHE A 427 8.49 -2.42 3.22
C PHE A 427 8.63 -1.62 1.94
N TYR A 428 8.48 -2.32 0.83
CA TYR A 428 8.46 -1.71 -0.50
C TYR A 428 7.02 -1.58 -0.98
N ARG A 429 6.71 -0.42 -1.55
CA ARG A 429 5.47 -0.21 -2.29
C ARG A 429 5.78 0.08 -3.74
N MET A 430 4.87 -0.36 -4.58
CA MET A 430 4.93 -0.09 -6.00
C MET A 430 4.33 1.30 -6.27
N LEU A 431 5.13 2.21 -6.83
CA LEU A 431 4.70 3.54 -7.25
C LEU A 431 3.80 3.43 -8.49
N SER A 432 2.89 4.38 -8.67
CA SER A 432 2.01 4.41 -9.84
C SER A 432 2.35 5.56 -10.77
N ASN A 433 2.38 5.29 -12.07
CA ASN A 433 2.47 6.31 -13.12
C ASN A 433 1.92 5.71 -14.44
N PRO A 434 1.63 6.53 -15.46
CA PRO A 434 1.17 6.05 -16.76
C PRO A 434 2.07 4.97 -17.39
N TYR A 435 3.39 5.11 -17.26
CA TYR A 435 4.35 4.16 -17.79
C TYR A 435 4.26 2.77 -17.13
N ARG A 436 4.16 2.70 -15.80
CA ARG A 436 3.89 1.44 -15.06
C ARG A 436 2.63 0.79 -15.60
N ARG A 437 1.58 1.59 -15.78
CA ARG A 437 0.27 1.08 -16.22
C ARG A 437 0.40 0.35 -17.55
N GLU A 438 1.15 0.90 -18.50
CA GLU A 438 1.44 0.24 -19.78
C GLU A 438 2.16 -1.10 -19.61
N LEU A 439 3.22 -1.14 -18.78
CA LEU A 439 3.95 -2.38 -18.48
C LEU A 439 3.05 -3.45 -17.85
N ILE A 440 2.21 -3.08 -16.88
CA ILE A 440 1.28 -4.00 -16.23
C ILE A 440 0.24 -4.51 -17.23
N ARG A 441 -0.30 -3.65 -18.09
CA ARG A 441 -1.26 -4.09 -19.12
C ARG A 441 -0.62 -5.03 -20.13
N ALA A 442 0.61 -4.78 -20.55
CA ALA A 442 1.31 -5.66 -21.49
C ALA A 442 1.52 -7.07 -20.91
N ALA A 443 1.87 -7.18 -19.62
CA ALA A 443 2.18 -8.46 -18.98
C ALA A 443 0.95 -9.19 -18.38
N PHE A 444 -0.09 -8.47 -17.94
CA PHE A 444 -1.18 -9.04 -17.14
C PHE A 444 -2.58 -8.89 -17.76
N SER A 445 -2.73 -8.17 -18.89
CA SER A 445 -4.02 -8.11 -19.59
C SER A 445 -4.43 -9.48 -20.12
N LYS A 446 -5.74 -9.77 -20.09
CA LYS A 446 -6.35 -10.95 -20.75
C LYS A 446 -6.32 -10.84 -22.27
N GLU A 447 -6.36 -9.62 -22.81
CA GLU A 447 -6.37 -9.35 -24.25
C GLU A 447 -4.96 -9.47 -24.84
N ALA A 448 -4.82 -10.06 -26.03
CA ALA A 448 -3.54 -10.07 -26.74
C ALA A 448 -3.16 -8.62 -27.14
N PRO A 449 -1.87 -8.23 -27.10
CA PRO A 449 -1.46 -6.94 -27.61
C PRO A 449 -1.88 -6.83 -29.08
N ALA A 450 -2.57 -5.75 -29.44
CA ALA A 450 -2.73 -5.39 -30.85
C ALA A 450 -1.32 -5.24 -31.47
N PRO A 451 -1.08 -5.71 -32.70
CA PRO A 451 0.22 -5.51 -33.36
C PRO A 451 0.51 -4.01 -33.42
N GLN A 452 1.54 -3.58 -32.68
CA GLN A 452 1.92 -2.18 -32.62
C GLN A 452 2.34 -1.68 -34.01
N GLY A 453 1.61 -0.71 -34.54
CA GLY A 453 2.08 0.15 -35.61
C GLY A 453 3.31 0.92 -35.11
N LYS A 454 4.40 0.87 -35.90
CA LYS A 454 5.72 1.44 -35.62
C LYS A 454 5.65 2.86 -35.03
N ARG A 455 5.96 3.01 -33.75
CA ARG A 455 6.62 4.21 -33.19
C ARG A 455 7.48 3.77 -32.03
N ALA A 456 8.71 3.36 -32.37
CA ALA A 456 9.75 3.25 -31.37
C ALA A 456 10.04 4.67 -30.84
N THR A 457 10.05 4.83 -29.53
CA THR A 457 10.58 6.07 -28.93
C THR A 457 12.10 6.03 -28.99
N GLU A 458 12.80 7.17 -29.12
CA GLU A 458 14.28 7.25 -29.18
C GLU A 458 15.00 6.53 -28.01
N ARG A 459 14.27 6.21 -26.93
CA ARG A 459 14.76 5.44 -25.79
C ARG A 459 14.82 3.92 -26.05
N GLU A 460 14.01 3.39 -26.98
CA GLU A 460 14.01 1.97 -27.38
C GLU A 460 15.15 1.65 -28.37
N GLU A 461 15.57 2.60 -29.21
CA GLU A 461 16.64 2.38 -30.19
C GLU A 461 18.02 2.18 -29.55
N LEU A 462 18.27 2.77 -28.38
CA LEU A 462 19.51 2.59 -27.61
C LEU A 462 19.61 1.22 -26.90
N LEU A 463 18.51 0.46 -26.79
CA LEU A 463 18.46 -0.85 -26.13
C LEU A 463 18.35 -2.03 -27.12
N ASN A 464 18.11 -1.76 -28.40
CA ASN A 464 17.84 -2.76 -29.45
C ASN A 464 19.08 -3.53 -29.96
N GLY A 465 20.17 -3.58 -29.17
CA GLY A 465 21.26 -4.54 -29.36
C GLY A 465 20.98 -5.92 -28.78
N ALA A 466 19.94 -6.07 -27.95
CA ALA A 466 19.55 -7.35 -27.36
C ALA A 466 18.33 -7.93 -28.09
N SER A 467 18.50 -9.14 -28.62
CA SER A 467 17.53 -10.09 -29.16
C SER A 467 16.04 -9.77 -28.93
N LYS A 468 15.22 -9.98 -29.97
CA LYS A 468 13.74 -10.05 -29.98
C LYS A 468 13.20 -11.08 -28.97
N SER A 469 13.39 -10.87 -27.68
CA SER A 469 12.82 -11.72 -26.64
C SER A 469 11.32 -11.46 -26.56
N LYS A 470 10.54 -12.53 -26.54
CA LYS A 470 9.09 -12.47 -26.35
C LYS A 470 8.82 -11.83 -24.98
N VAL A 471 8.04 -10.75 -24.94
CA VAL A 471 7.62 -10.11 -23.69
C VAL A 471 6.87 -11.14 -22.84
N TRP A 472 7.36 -11.38 -21.62
CA TRP A 472 6.73 -12.32 -20.69
C TRP A 472 5.34 -11.86 -20.30
N ARG A 473 4.37 -12.78 -20.37
CA ARG A 473 3.01 -12.60 -19.84
C ARG A 473 2.79 -13.49 -18.63
N ASN A 474 1.90 -13.06 -17.74
CA ASN A 474 1.59 -13.82 -16.54
C ASN A 474 1.12 -15.24 -16.87
N GLY A 475 1.81 -16.25 -16.35
CA GLY A 475 1.57 -17.67 -16.65
C GLY A 475 2.48 -18.26 -17.73
N ASP A 476 3.18 -17.44 -18.52
CA ASP A 476 4.20 -17.92 -19.46
C ASP A 476 5.26 -18.72 -18.69
N GLY A 477 5.64 -19.87 -19.25
CA GLY A 477 6.60 -20.78 -18.62
C GLY A 477 6.10 -21.45 -17.33
N GLY A 478 4.79 -21.40 -17.04
CA GLY A 478 4.21 -22.00 -15.83
C GLY A 478 4.43 -21.18 -14.56
N VAL A 479 4.87 -19.93 -14.68
CA VAL A 479 5.14 -19.01 -13.57
C VAL A 479 4.08 -17.89 -13.55
N TYR A 480 3.44 -17.69 -12.41
CA TYR A 480 2.38 -16.71 -12.21
C TYR A 480 2.78 -15.73 -11.12
N ALA A 481 2.54 -14.44 -11.30
CA ALA A 481 2.71 -13.42 -10.28
C ALA A 481 1.35 -12.99 -9.71
N VAL A 482 1.29 -12.88 -8.39
CA VAL A 482 0.14 -12.39 -7.60
C VAL A 482 0.63 -11.37 -6.58
N GLY A 483 -0.24 -10.47 -6.14
CA GLY A 483 0.15 -9.41 -5.20
C GLY A 483 -0.66 -8.14 -5.39
N SER A 484 -0.23 -7.06 -4.74
CA SER A 484 -0.86 -5.76 -4.91
C SER A 484 -0.44 -5.04 -6.20
N TRP A 485 0.75 -5.35 -6.70
CA TRP A 485 1.39 -4.71 -7.86
C TRP A 485 0.99 -5.25 -9.24
N PRO A 486 0.63 -6.55 -9.43
CA PRO A 486 0.21 -7.11 -10.72
C PRO A 486 -1.20 -6.69 -11.16
N CYS A 487 -1.57 -5.43 -10.93
CA CYS A 487 -2.90 -4.89 -11.21
C CYS A 487 -2.81 -3.42 -11.63
N ASP A 488 -3.63 -3.06 -12.62
CA ASP A 488 -3.78 -1.69 -13.13
C ASP A 488 -4.69 -0.85 -12.20
N SER A 489 -4.24 -0.63 -10.97
CA SER A 489 -4.95 0.15 -9.95
C SER A 489 -4.02 0.55 -8.80
N LEU A 490 -4.55 1.22 -7.76
CA LEU A 490 -3.81 1.48 -6.52
C LEU A 490 -3.36 0.16 -5.87
N THR A 491 -2.12 0.14 -5.40
CA THR A 491 -1.42 -1.03 -4.89
C THR A 491 -1.85 -1.39 -3.46
N LEU A 492 -3.10 -1.85 -3.33
CA LEU A 492 -3.79 -2.11 -2.07
C LEU A 492 -4.07 -3.61 -1.86
N LEU A 493 -4.52 -3.97 -0.64
CA LEU A 493 -4.83 -5.36 -0.26
C LEU A 493 -5.90 -6.03 -1.13
N GLU A 494 -6.82 -5.25 -1.71
CA GLU A 494 -7.82 -5.78 -2.65
C GLU A 494 -7.14 -6.56 -3.79
N ASN A 495 -6.09 -5.98 -4.37
CA ASN A 495 -5.38 -6.59 -5.50
C ASN A 495 -4.70 -7.89 -5.10
N CYS A 496 -4.24 -8.00 -3.85
CA CYS A 496 -3.67 -9.25 -3.34
C CYS A 496 -4.69 -10.39 -3.40
N VAL A 497 -5.93 -10.15 -2.95
CA VAL A 497 -6.99 -11.17 -2.96
C VAL A 497 -7.45 -11.44 -4.39
N ARG A 498 -7.71 -10.37 -5.16
CA ARG A 498 -8.15 -10.47 -6.55
C ARG A 498 -7.20 -11.30 -7.40
N THR A 499 -5.91 -10.92 -7.46
CA THR A 499 -4.92 -11.63 -8.29
C THR A 499 -4.71 -13.08 -7.83
N ALA A 500 -4.72 -13.33 -6.52
CA ALA A 500 -4.58 -14.66 -5.96
C ALA A 500 -5.71 -15.61 -6.40
N LEU A 501 -6.96 -15.17 -6.26
CA LEU A 501 -8.12 -15.98 -6.63
C LEU A 501 -8.26 -16.10 -8.16
N THR A 502 -7.95 -15.05 -8.93
CA THR A 502 -7.92 -15.13 -10.39
C THR A 502 -6.90 -16.17 -10.88
N VAL A 503 -5.69 -16.19 -10.32
CA VAL A 503 -4.67 -17.19 -10.68
C VAL A 503 -5.09 -18.60 -10.24
N ALA A 504 -5.62 -18.77 -9.03
CA ALA A 504 -6.13 -20.07 -8.58
C ALA A 504 -7.22 -20.61 -9.53
N GLY A 505 -8.18 -19.77 -9.92
CA GLY A 505 -9.21 -20.12 -10.91
C GLY A 505 -8.63 -20.42 -12.29
N THR A 506 -7.60 -19.70 -12.73
CA THR A 506 -6.89 -19.95 -14.01
C THR A 506 -6.18 -21.30 -14.01
N LEU A 507 -5.68 -21.76 -12.86
CA LEU A 507 -5.14 -23.10 -12.66
C LEU A 507 -6.23 -24.18 -12.55
N GLY A 508 -7.50 -23.78 -12.57
CA GLY A 508 -8.66 -24.67 -12.53
C GLY A 508 -9.14 -25.03 -11.13
N ALA A 509 -8.76 -24.27 -10.09
CA ALA A 509 -9.34 -24.44 -8.76
C ALA A 509 -10.76 -23.87 -8.68
N GLU A 510 -11.62 -24.50 -7.89
CA GLU A 510 -12.89 -23.93 -7.49
C GLU A 510 -12.65 -22.80 -6.47
N VAL A 511 -12.94 -21.56 -6.86
CA VAL A 511 -12.77 -20.38 -5.98
C VAL A 511 -14.02 -20.17 -5.12
N PRO A 512 -13.89 -19.66 -3.88
CA PRO A 512 -15.00 -19.57 -2.93
C PRO A 512 -16.14 -18.63 -3.37
N PHE A 513 -15.84 -17.70 -4.28
CA PHE A 513 -16.80 -16.75 -4.82
C PHE A 513 -16.31 -16.21 -6.16
N GLU A 514 -17.25 -15.65 -6.94
CA GLU A 514 -16.92 -14.95 -8.17
C GLU A 514 -16.04 -13.72 -7.87
N VAL A 515 -14.85 -13.71 -8.47
CA VAL A 515 -13.88 -12.63 -8.35
C VAL A 515 -14.40 -11.39 -9.06
N VAL A 516 -14.45 -10.28 -8.34
CA VAL A 516 -14.97 -9.01 -8.85
C VAL A 516 -13.87 -8.24 -9.58
N GLU A 517 -14.12 -7.91 -10.86
CA GLU A 517 -13.22 -7.14 -11.74
C GLU A 517 -13.88 -5.78 -12.08
N ARG A 518 -14.13 -4.93 -11.07
CA ARG A 518 -14.96 -3.69 -11.20
C ARG A 518 -14.21 -2.37 -11.44
N THR A 519 -12.92 -2.29 -11.13
CA THR A 519 -12.08 -1.36 -11.88
C THR A 519 -12.19 -1.81 -13.34
N GLU A 520 -12.22 -0.94 -14.34
CA GLU A 520 -12.36 -1.36 -15.77
C GLU A 520 -11.27 -2.35 -16.26
N PHE A 521 -10.41 -2.85 -15.35
CA PHE A 521 -9.23 -3.67 -15.52
C PHE A 521 -9.08 -4.62 -14.32
#